data_AF-A0A1B1ZQL1-F1
#
_entry.id   AF-A0A1B1ZQL1-F1
#
_cell.length_a   1.000
_cell.length_b   1.000
_cell.length_c   1.000
_cell.angle_alpha   90.00
_cell.angle_beta   90.00
_cell.angle_gamma   90.00
#
_symmetry.space_group_name_H-M   'P 1'
#
loop_
_entity.id
_entity.type
_entity.pdbx_description
1 polymer ?
#
loop_
_entity_poly.entity_id
_entity_poly.type
_entity_poly.pdbx_seq_one_letter_code
_entity_poly.pdbx_strand_id
1 'polypeptide(L)' 'MPFTEADARTSLSAACEEAGIGIGSADLIRIGSNAVFRVDSNVIGRVAPDLQGWDNAERQIQVARWLE' A
#
# COMPACT_ATOMS: atom_id res chain seq x y z
N MET A 1 -17.02 10.09 2.15
CA MET A 1 -16.16 10.78 1.15
C MET A 1 -15.56 9.72 0.24
N PRO A 2 -15.36 9.97 -1.06
CA PRO A 2 -14.69 9.02 -1.94
C PRO A 2 -13.23 8.87 -1.51
N PHE A 3 -12.69 7.65 -1.64
CA PHE A 3 -11.26 7.38 -1.43
C PHE A 3 -10.43 8.09 -2.52
N THR A 4 -9.50 8.95 -2.11
CA THR A 4 -8.71 9.78 -3.03
C THR A 4 -7.24 9.38 -3.08
N GLU A 5 -6.52 9.86 -4.10
CA GLU A 5 -5.07 9.74 -4.16
C GLU A 5 -4.38 10.36 -2.94
N ALA A 6 -4.88 11.49 -2.44
CA ALA A 6 -4.30 12.20 -1.31
C ALA A 6 -4.40 11.38 -0.02
N ASP A 7 -5.56 10.75 0.22
CA ASP A 7 -5.76 9.84 1.35
C ASP A 7 -4.77 8.68 1.26
N ALA A 8 -4.70 8.07 0.08
CA ALA A 8 -3.83 6.93 -0.18
C ALA A 8 -2.34 7.26 -0.02
N ARG A 9 -1.90 8.43 -0.49
CA ARG A 9 -0.52 8.92 -0.31
C ARG A 9 -0.18 9.13 1.14
N THR A 10 -1.10 9.65 1.95
CA THR A 10 -0.89 9.86 3.38
C THR A 10 -0.66 8.53 4.10
N SER A 11 -1.52 7.53 3.86
CA SER A 11 -1.35 6.20 4.43
C SER A 11 -0.09 5.50 3.93
N LEU A 12 0.26 5.66 2.65
CA LEU A 12 1.48 5.10 2.09
C LEU A 12 2.73 5.67 2.76
N SER A 13 2.80 7.00 2.93
CA SER A 13 3.94 7.65 3.57
C SER A 13 4.15 7.16 5.00
N ALA A 14 3.08 7.06 5.79
CA ALA A 14 3.16 6.55 7.15
C ALA A 14 3.64 5.09 7.20
N ALA A 15 3.12 4.23 6.31
CA ALA A 15 3.54 2.83 6.24
C ALA A 15 5.00 2.66 5.81
N CYS A 16 5.48 3.47 4.85
CA CYS A 16 6.88 3.45 4.43
C CYS A 16 7.82 3.93 5.55
N GLU A 17 7.43 4.98 6.30
CA GLU A 17 8.19 5.45 7.47
C GLU A 17 8.29 4.36 8.54
N GLU A 18 7.17 3.72 8.89
CA GLU A 18 7.14 2.61 9.86
C GLU A 18 7.99 1.41 9.40
N ALA A 19 8.00 1.13 8.10
CA ALA A 19 8.79 0.04 7.51
C ALA A 19 10.27 0.41 7.28
N GLY A 20 10.70 1.65 7.55
CA GLY A 20 12.06 2.12 7.25
C GLY A 20 12.37 2.21 5.75
N ILE A 21 11.34 2.29 4.91
CA ILE A 21 11.46 2.42 3.45
C ILE A 21 11.52 3.91 3.10
N GLY A 22 12.65 4.34 2.53
CA GLY A 22 12.82 5.72 2.08
C GLY A 22 11.84 6.05 0.96
N ILE A 23 10.96 7.03 1.19
CA ILE A 23 10.06 7.54 0.16
C ILE A 23 10.74 8.70 -0.58
N GLY A 24 11.02 8.50 -1.86
CA GLY A 24 11.39 9.58 -2.78
C GLY A 24 10.12 10.18 -3.38
N SER A 25 9.88 9.90 -4.66
CA SER A 25 8.60 10.14 -5.32
C SER A 25 7.84 8.82 -5.49
N ALA A 26 6.70 8.68 -4.83
CA ALA A 26 5.80 7.55 -5.07
C ALA A 26 4.91 7.83 -6.29
N ASP A 27 5.07 7.08 -7.37
CA ASP A 27 4.28 7.26 -8.59
C ASP A 27 2.98 6.47 -8.49
N LEU A 28 1.84 7.15 -8.66
CA LEU A 28 0.55 6.47 -8.72
C LEU A 28 0.44 5.68 -10.03
N ILE A 29 0.22 4.37 -9.92
CA ILE A 29 -0.03 3.49 -11.08
C ILE A 29 -1.54 3.43 -11.38
N ARG A 30 -2.38 3.29 -10.35
CA ARG A 30 -3.84 3.13 -10.49
C ARG A 30 -4.58 3.38 -9.18
N ILE A 31 -5.83 3.85 -9.30
CA ILE A 31 -6.84 3.87 -8.23
C ILE A 31 -8.02 2.97 -8.62
N GLY A 32 -8.55 2.22 -7.66
CA GLY A 32 -9.71 1.35 -7.79
C GLY A 32 -10.01 0.69 -6.46
N SER A 33 -10.13 -0.64 -6.42
CA SER A 33 -10.28 -1.41 -5.16
C SER A 33 -9.11 -1.21 -4.19
N ASN A 34 -7.95 -0.79 -4.69
CA ASN A 34 -6.81 -0.28 -3.93
C ASN A 34 -6.17 0.84 -4.77
N ALA A 35 -5.49 1.77 -4.12
CA ALA A 35 -4.49 2.60 -4.77
C ALA A 35 -3.17 1.82 -4.83
N VAL A 36 -2.52 1.83 -6.00
CA VAL A 36 -1.25 1.13 -6.23
C VAL A 36 -0.21 2.15 -6.64
N PHE A 37 0.91 2.17 -5.94
CA PHE A 37 2.02 3.09 -6.15
C PHE A 37 3.30 2.32 -6.44
N ARG A 38 4.16 2.88 -7.29
CA ARG A 38 5.57 2.52 -7.34
C ARG A 38 6.32 3.39 -6.34
N VAL A 39 6.94 2.79 -5.33
CA VAL A 39 7.71 3.51 -4.30
C VAL A 39 9.17 3.64 -4.73
N ASP A 40 9.74 2.57 -5.27
CA ASP A 40 11.05 2.55 -5.92
C ASP A 40 11.07 1.47 -7.04
N SER A 41 12.26 1.05 -7.51
CA SER A 41 12.38 0.03 -8.56
C SER A 41 11.92 -1.37 -8.16
N ASN A 42 11.88 -1.68 -6.86
CA ASN A 42 11.61 -3.00 -6.31
C ASN A 42 10.41 -3.04 -5.34
N VAL A 43 9.86 -1.89 -4.95
CA VAL A 43 8.81 -1.75 -3.95
C VAL A 43 7.52 -1.19 -4.56
N ILE A 44 6.44 -1.94 -4.37
CA ILE A 44 5.08 -1.54 -4.72
C ILE A 44 4.28 -1.28 -3.44
N GLY A 45 3.75 -0.06 -3.32
CA GLY A 45 2.82 0.32 -2.27
C GLY A 45 1.38 -0.01 -2.67
N ARG A 46 0.61 -0.64 -1.79
CA ARG A 46 -0.82 -0.90 -1.99
C ARG A 46 -1.60 -0.37 -0.81
N VAL A 47 -2.58 0.48 -1.07
CA VAL A 47 -3.43 1.09 -0.03
C VAL A 47 -4.89 0.78 -0.31
N ALA A 48 -5.55 0.13 0.66
CA ALA A 48 -6.97 -0.15 0.61
C ALA A 48 -7.80 1.10 0.96
N PRO A 49 -9.03 1.24 0.45
CA PRO A 49 -9.88 2.39 0.73
C PRO A 49 -10.38 2.46 2.17
N ASP A 50 -10.42 1.32 2.86
CA ASP A 50 -10.87 1.18 4.25
C ASP A 50 -10.28 -0.09 4.90
N LEU A 51 -10.65 -0.33 6.15
CA LEU A 51 -10.18 -1.46 6.95
C LEU A 51 -10.98 -2.76 6.76
N GLN A 52 -12.02 -2.79 5.91
CA GLN A 52 -12.85 -4.01 5.75
C GLN A 52 -12.04 -5.20 5.23
N GLY A 53 -10.94 -4.93 4.50
CA GLY A 53 -10.03 -5.95 3.97
C GLY A 53 -8.90 -6.38 4.90
N TRP A 54 -8.86 -5.91 6.15
CA TRP A 54 -7.71 -6.12 7.06
C TRP A 54 -7.37 -7.60 7.27
N ASP A 55 -8.34 -8.42 7.69
CA ASP A 55 -8.13 -9.86 7.91
C ASP A 55 -7.67 -10.60 6.64
N ASN A 56 -8.16 -10.14 5.49
CA ASN A 56 -7.74 -10.70 4.21
C ASN A 56 -6.30 -10.27 3.86
N ALA A 57 -5.89 -9.03 4.15
CA ALA A 57 -4.53 -8.57 3.95
C ALA A 57 -3.54 -9.35 4.84
N GLU A 58 -3.88 -9.56 6.11
CA GLU A 58 -3.07 -10.37 7.03
C GLU A 58 -2.89 -11.80 6.52
N ARG A 59 -3.98 -12.44 6.06
CA ARG A 59 -3.93 -13.77 5.45
C ARG A 59 -3.04 -13.81 4.21
N GLN A 60 -3.12 -12.80 3.35
CA GLN A 60 -2.28 -12.72 2.14
C GLN A 60 -0.79 -12.63 2.50
N ILE A 61 -0.42 -11.89 3.54
CA ILE A 61 0.96 -11.82 4.04
C ILE A 61 1.40 -13.19 4.59
N GLN A 62 0.55 -13.86 5.37
CA GLN A 62 0.85 -15.19 5.90
C GLN A 62 1.09 -16.22 4.79
N VAL A 63 0.26 -16.21 3.74
CA VAL A 63 0.43 -17.09 2.57
C VAL A 63 1.72 -16.77 1.81
N ALA A 64 2.03 -15.49 1.60
CA ALA A 64 3.26 -15.09 0.92
C ALA A 64 4.52 -15.62 1.63
N ARG A 65 4.58 -15.48 2.96
CA ARG A 65 5.69 -16.01 3.79
C ARG A 65 5.82 -17.53 3.75
N TRP A 66 4.73 -18.25 3.50
CA TRP A 66 4.76 -19.71 3.34
C TRP A 66 5.34 -20.16 2.00
N LEU A 67 5.29 -19.31 0.97
CA LEU A 67 5.76 -19.61 -0.38
C LEU A 67 7.24 -19.28 -0.61
N GLU A 68 7.88 -18.56 0.29
CA GLU A 68 9.33 -18.29 0.30
C GLU A 68 10.15 -19.55 0.63
#